data_AF-A0A1P8WNU5-F1
#
_entry.id   AF-A0A1P8WNU5-F1
#
_cell.length_a   1.000
_cell.length_b   1.000
_cell.length_c   1.000
_cell.angle_alpha   90.00
_cell.angle_beta   90.00
_cell.angle_gamma   90.00
#
_symmetry.space_group_name_H-M   'P 1'
#
loop_
_entity.id
_entity.type
_entity.pdbx_description
1 polymer ?
#
loop_
_entity_poly.entity_id
_entity_poly.type
_entity_poly.pdbx_seq_one_letter_code
_entity_poly.pdbx_strand_id
1 'polypeptide(L)'
;MVAIHDLLPTLAAATGVPLKATKPLDGQNLWPNLIRGEAETRRVVIAEEEFAIFQDNWKLIESATGIELYDIIADPSEQHDLADSRSQVATALVDALTKYKQKVARDQPSTPVAEVARTFDSKPSPPKLLTRSAADTVVLEGSLLAGAELQGDVAYGVLGNRLTESNGKGIRLMSADDHDGDKQLAGEASIVSNDITPQNRWYRFDVLGLAQDGFAVDKDNLYLKVEFLQKGQNGSLDFIKTRIFSQIVRERNDFKDDGTNESLGRATWRTYAMDFRTPFAEIDSVKLSVGFADGIGEGKQSEFWVNSMNLSPIPVPAEYKAPVNAHRQFPQPDPNTLVALGGRWYFDPQGGSKKLPRQFDYTNCDQLLYKSDRFEAPFAGNMSSWLRAGYKNLAGDIVEKDEYKPDAVVITVTKDHIVMQSRNLPNHPTATFPDKWRMLDGNPSYIQEKANTWYLPKEPQLAADPIAMDAKNSNGALPMGPIGVATNGVIFFNPFDHIFETDAVWRLDRCCGHPSPQSAYHYHKYPVCVKTPWSDEGEMHSSVIGFAFDGLPVYGPYEADGLLAKDDKQNPLNAFNLHEDKDRGPHYHVTPGKFPHIIGGYWGEPDPKNGRGRRAR
;
A
#
# COMPACT_ATOMS: atom_id res chain seq x y z
N MET A 1 17.89 -45.49 -12.99
CA MET A 1 17.55 -44.42 -12.04
C MET A 1 18.83 -43.76 -11.55
N VAL A 2 18.88 -42.43 -11.50
CA VAL A 2 20.01 -41.62 -10.99
C VAL A 2 19.46 -40.74 -9.88
N ALA A 3 20.23 -40.51 -8.83
CA ALA A 3 19.83 -39.63 -7.74
C ALA A 3 20.93 -38.63 -7.38
N ILE A 4 20.56 -37.54 -6.71
CA ILE A 4 21.46 -36.41 -6.47
C ILE A 4 22.71 -36.78 -5.66
N HIS A 5 22.60 -37.76 -4.74
CA HIS A 5 23.72 -38.29 -3.97
C HIS A 5 24.79 -38.98 -4.84
N ASP A 6 24.46 -39.38 -6.06
CA ASP A 6 25.41 -40.01 -7.00
C ASP A 6 26.36 -39.01 -7.65
N LEU A 7 26.03 -37.72 -7.63
CA LEU A 7 26.82 -36.68 -8.29
C LEU A 7 28.26 -36.67 -7.76
N LEU A 8 28.45 -36.72 -6.44
CA LEU A 8 29.78 -36.67 -5.84
C LEU A 8 30.69 -37.85 -6.29
N PRO A 9 30.31 -39.14 -6.08
CA PRO A 9 31.14 -40.25 -6.53
C PRO A 9 31.26 -40.36 -8.05
N THR A 10 30.25 -39.95 -8.80
CA THR A 10 30.25 -39.97 -10.27
C THR A 10 31.20 -38.92 -10.85
N LEU A 11 31.11 -37.67 -10.38
CA LEU A 11 31.98 -36.58 -10.85
C LEU A 11 33.44 -36.79 -10.42
N ALA A 12 33.67 -37.33 -9.22
CA ALA A 12 35.01 -37.68 -8.77
C ALA A 12 35.66 -38.72 -9.69
N ALA A 13 34.91 -39.76 -10.06
CA ALA A 13 35.40 -40.76 -11.02
C ALA A 13 35.58 -40.18 -12.44
N ALA A 14 34.67 -39.30 -12.87
CA ALA A 14 34.75 -38.64 -14.17
C ALA A 14 36.01 -37.76 -14.32
N THR A 15 36.40 -37.13 -13.21
CA THR A 15 37.54 -36.20 -13.15
C THR A 15 38.84 -36.86 -12.68
N GLY A 16 38.81 -38.16 -12.37
CA GLY A 16 39.97 -38.91 -11.87
C GLY A 16 40.40 -38.52 -10.45
N VAL A 17 39.54 -37.83 -9.69
CA VAL A 17 39.81 -37.39 -8.32
C VAL A 17 39.51 -38.53 -7.35
N PRO A 18 40.49 -39.03 -6.57
CA PRO A 18 40.24 -40.11 -5.61
C PRO A 18 39.44 -39.61 -4.40
N LEU A 19 38.32 -40.27 -4.11
CA LEU A 19 37.55 -40.02 -2.88
C LEU A 19 38.16 -40.79 -1.71
N LYS A 20 38.55 -40.07 -0.66
CA LYS A 20 39.06 -40.64 0.59
C LYS A 20 37.97 -40.58 1.65
N ALA A 21 36.98 -41.45 1.55
CA ALA A 21 35.82 -41.42 2.45
C ALA A 21 36.18 -41.94 3.86
N THR A 22 35.99 -41.11 4.89
CA THR A 22 36.06 -41.52 6.31
C THR A 22 34.70 -42.03 6.84
N LYS A 23 33.63 -41.86 6.06
CA LYS A 23 32.27 -42.34 6.30
C LYS A 23 31.68 -42.93 5.01
N PRO A 24 30.70 -43.85 5.08
CA PRO A 24 30.06 -44.40 3.89
C PRO A 24 29.33 -43.31 3.10
N LEU A 25 29.41 -43.38 1.77
CA LEU A 25 28.60 -42.55 0.87
C LEU A 25 27.31 -43.30 0.55
N ASP A 26 26.18 -42.58 0.50
CA ASP A 26 24.90 -43.14 0.07
C ASP A 26 24.80 -43.20 -1.47
N GLY A 27 25.54 -42.33 -2.16
CA GLY A 27 25.71 -42.29 -3.62
C GLY A 27 26.62 -43.37 -4.18
N GLN A 28 26.42 -43.70 -5.45
CA GLN A 28 27.31 -44.61 -6.20
C GLN A 28 27.88 -43.91 -7.43
N ASN A 29 29.07 -44.35 -7.84
CA ASN A 29 29.72 -43.87 -9.05
C ASN A 29 29.04 -44.48 -10.28
N LEU A 30 28.33 -43.66 -11.05
CA LEU A 30 27.63 -44.07 -12.26
C LEU A 30 28.41 -43.72 -13.54
N TRP A 31 29.62 -43.17 -13.43
CA TRP A 31 30.41 -42.70 -14.58
C TRP A 31 30.67 -43.78 -15.64
N PRO A 32 31.06 -45.03 -15.27
CA PRO A 32 31.27 -46.08 -16.27
C PRO A 32 29.97 -46.44 -17.03
N ASN A 33 28.84 -46.39 -16.34
CA ASN A 33 27.53 -46.76 -16.87
C ASN A 33 27.00 -45.65 -17.80
N LEU A 34 27.19 -44.39 -17.41
CA LEU A 34 26.87 -43.22 -18.24
C LEU A 34 27.67 -43.21 -19.54
N ILE A 35 28.96 -43.56 -19.52
CA ILE A 35 29.78 -43.66 -20.74
C ILE A 35 29.28 -44.77 -21.67
N ARG A 36 28.85 -45.92 -21.11
CA ARG A 36 28.36 -47.05 -21.90
C ARG A 36 26.89 -46.91 -22.32
N GLY A 37 26.16 -45.92 -21.79
CA GLY A 37 24.72 -45.79 -21.98
C GLY A 37 23.91 -46.93 -21.35
N GLU A 38 24.45 -47.59 -20.33
CA GLU A 38 23.84 -48.74 -19.67
C GLU A 38 23.12 -48.32 -18.38
N ALA A 39 21.90 -48.83 -18.19
CA ALA A 39 21.19 -48.63 -16.94
C ALA A 39 21.70 -49.60 -15.86
N GLU A 40 21.80 -49.12 -14.62
CA GLU A 40 22.13 -49.95 -13.47
C GLU A 40 20.90 -50.13 -12.57
N THR A 41 20.61 -51.38 -12.24
CA THR A 41 19.63 -51.74 -11.22
C THR A 41 20.18 -51.36 -9.86
N ARG A 42 19.48 -50.46 -9.16
CA ARG A 42 19.90 -50.02 -7.84
C ARG A 42 18.73 -49.58 -6.99
N ARG A 43 19.03 -49.50 -5.69
CA ARG A 43 18.13 -48.93 -4.68
C ARG A 43 18.50 -47.50 -4.39
N VAL A 44 17.48 -46.67 -4.23
CA VAL A 44 17.61 -45.27 -3.80
C VAL A 44 16.59 -45.02 -2.72
N VAL A 45 17.04 -44.45 -1.59
CA VAL A 45 16.14 -43.98 -0.54
C VAL A 45 16.16 -42.45 -0.55
N ILE A 46 14.99 -41.85 -0.48
CA ILE A 46 14.77 -40.42 -0.33
C ILE A 46 13.98 -40.23 0.97
N ALA A 47 14.40 -39.27 1.79
CA ALA A 47 13.76 -38.99 3.08
C ALA A 47 13.65 -37.47 3.27
N GLU A 48 12.41 -36.99 3.43
CA GLU A 48 12.10 -35.63 3.89
C GLU A 48 11.21 -35.72 5.13
N GLU A 49 9.89 -35.54 5.01
CA GLU A 49 8.93 -35.81 6.10
C GLU A 49 8.53 -37.29 6.18
N GLU A 50 8.55 -37.98 5.04
CA GLU A 50 8.27 -39.42 4.87
C GLU A 50 9.44 -40.11 4.16
N PHE A 51 9.44 -41.46 4.14
CA PHE A 51 10.51 -42.23 3.50
C PHE A 51 10.03 -42.88 2.21
N ALA A 52 10.72 -42.63 1.10
CA ALA A 52 10.50 -43.34 -0.15
C ALA A 52 11.72 -44.20 -0.52
N ILE A 53 11.49 -45.45 -0.92
CA ILE A 53 12.52 -46.33 -1.48
C ILE A 53 12.15 -46.77 -2.88
N PHE A 54 13.09 -46.57 -3.80
CA PHE A 54 12.99 -47.01 -5.18
C PHE A 54 13.87 -48.25 -5.39
N GLN A 55 13.36 -49.23 -6.14
CA GLN A 55 14.13 -50.33 -6.69
C GLN A 55 13.61 -50.68 -8.08
N ASP A 56 14.44 -50.48 -9.10
CA ASP A 56 14.06 -50.67 -10.51
C ASP A 56 12.83 -49.84 -10.87
N ASN A 57 11.72 -50.51 -11.19
CA ASN A 57 10.46 -49.87 -11.53
C ASN A 57 9.58 -49.62 -10.29
N TRP A 58 9.95 -50.11 -9.11
CA TRP A 58 9.11 -50.01 -7.92
C TRP A 58 9.49 -48.81 -7.07
N LYS A 59 8.50 -48.05 -6.61
CA LYS A 59 8.64 -47.05 -5.55
C LYS A 59 7.71 -47.43 -4.41
N LEU A 60 8.27 -47.59 -3.22
CA LEU A 60 7.50 -47.72 -1.98
C LEU A 60 7.63 -46.43 -1.16
N ILE A 61 6.50 -45.93 -0.66
CA ILE A 61 6.42 -44.78 0.24
C ILE A 61 5.96 -45.30 1.61
N GLU A 62 6.68 -44.92 2.67
CA GLU A 62 6.35 -45.21 4.07
C GLU A 62 6.07 -43.90 4.79
N SER A 63 4.80 -43.70 5.13
CA SER A 63 4.23 -42.53 5.79
C SER A 63 3.79 -42.86 7.22
N ALA A 64 3.35 -41.82 7.96
CA ALA A 64 2.72 -42.03 9.27
C ALA A 64 1.38 -42.79 9.17
N THR A 65 0.75 -42.79 7.99
CA THR A 65 -0.55 -43.39 7.72
C THR A 65 -0.49 -44.81 7.14
N GLY A 66 0.66 -45.26 6.63
CA GLY A 66 0.81 -46.60 6.09
C GLY A 66 1.94 -46.73 5.07
N ILE A 67 1.86 -47.78 4.25
CA ILE A 67 2.77 -48.00 3.13
C ILE A 67 1.98 -47.99 1.82
N GLU A 68 2.58 -47.42 0.78
CA GLU A 68 2.05 -47.40 -0.58
C GLU A 68 3.13 -47.92 -1.54
N LEU A 69 2.74 -48.63 -2.60
CA LEU A 69 3.67 -49.21 -3.57
C LEU A 69 3.20 -48.94 -5.00
N TYR A 70 4.09 -48.39 -5.82
CA TYR A 70 3.80 -48.04 -7.22
C TYR A 70 4.82 -48.68 -8.17
N ASP A 71 4.35 -49.12 -9.34
CA ASP A 71 5.23 -49.36 -10.50
C ASP A 71 5.41 -48.04 -11.24
N ILE A 72 6.48 -47.32 -10.96
CA ILE A 72 6.70 -45.95 -11.42
C ILE A 72 6.93 -45.84 -12.94
N ILE A 73 7.18 -46.95 -13.64
CA ILE A 73 7.28 -46.96 -15.10
C ILE A 73 5.90 -47.09 -15.72
N ALA A 74 5.05 -47.96 -15.18
CA ALA A 74 3.69 -48.16 -15.66
C ALA A 74 2.72 -47.09 -15.14
N ASP A 75 2.96 -46.58 -13.93
CA ASP A 75 2.19 -45.55 -13.24
C ASP A 75 3.13 -44.46 -12.69
N PRO A 76 3.70 -43.63 -13.58
CA PRO A 76 4.55 -42.51 -13.18
C PRO A 76 3.79 -41.44 -12.38
N SER A 77 2.46 -41.50 -12.36
CA SER A 77 1.59 -40.58 -11.62
C SER A 77 1.21 -41.09 -10.22
N GLU A 78 1.62 -42.30 -9.85
CA GLU A 78 1.41 -42.88 -8.51
C GLU A 78 -0.08 -42.92 -8.11
N GLN A 79 -0.95 -43.16 -9.10
CA GLN A 79 -2.41 -43.14 -8.90
C GLN A 79 -2.97 -44.48 -8.41
N HIS A 80 -2.25 -45.57 -8.61
CA HIS A 80 -2.68 -46.93 -8.31
C HIS A 80 -1.76 -47.54 -7.28
N ASP A 81 -2.16 -47.46 -6.00
CA ASP A 81 -1.44 -48.16 -4.95
C ASP A 81 -1.60 -49.68 -5.11
N LEU A 82 -0.46 -50.37 -5.19
CA LEU A 82 -0.34 -51.80 -5.38
C LEU A 82 0.15 -52.51 -4.11
N ALA A 83 0.29 -51.84 -2.96
CA ALA A 83 0.86 -52.41 -1.74
C ALA A 83 0.19 -53.72 -1.31
N ASP A 84 -1.15 -53.77 -1.35
CA ASP A 84 -1.92 -54.98 -1.01
C ASP A 84 -1.80 -56.08 -2.07
N SER A 85 -1.89 -55.69 -3.35
CA SER A 85 -1.90 -56.64 -4.49
C SER A 85 -0.51 -57.20 -4.82
N ARG A 86 0.55 -56.50 -4.39
CA ARG A 86 1.97 -56.86 -4.58
C ARG A 86 2.69 -56.92 -3.23
N SER A 87 2.03 -57.45 -2.22
CA SER A 87 2.49 -57.53 -0.83
C SER A 87 3.90 -58.12 -0.64
N GLN A 88 4.33 -59.08 -1.46
CA GLN A 88 5.69 -59.63 -1.42
C GLN A 88 6.75 -58.57 -1.79
N VAL A 89 6.47 -57.74 -2.79
CA VAL A 89 7.35 -56.65 -3.23
C VAL A 89 7.34 -55.53 -2.19
N ALA A 90 6.17 -55.17 -1.68
CA ALA A 90 6.04 -54.15 -0.63
C ALA A 90 6.83 -54.55 0.64
N THR A 91 6.67 -55.79 1.10
CA THR A 91 7.40 -56.32 2.27
C THR A 91 8.91 -56.27 2.05
N ALA A 92 9.39 -56.69 0.87
CA ALA A 92 10.81 -56.69 0.56
C ALA A 92 11.42 -55.27 0.56
N LEU A 93 10.65 -54.27 0.13
CA LEU A 93 11.08 -52.87 0.12
C LEU A 93 11.01 -52.22 1.50
N VAL A 94 10.00 -52.54 2.31
CA VAL A 94 9.94 -52.14 3.73
C VAL A 94 11.13 -52.71 4.51
N ASP A 95 11.47 -53.99 4.31
CA ASP A 95 12.65 -54.61 4.93
C ASP A 95 13.96 -53.92 4.51
N ALA A 96 14.07 -53.55 3.22
CA ALA A 96 15.23 -52.84 2.69
C ALA A 96 15.33 -51.41 3.28
N LEU A 97 14.21 -50.70 3.36
CA LEU A 97 14.13 -49.37 3.95
C LEU A 97 14.45 -49.39 5.45
N THR A 98 13.96 -50.39 6.19
CA THR A 98 14.28 -50.59 7.61
C THR A 98 15.78 -50.80 7.82
N LYS A 99 16.42 -51.65 7.00
CA LYS A 99 17.88 -51.84 7.04
C LYS A 99 18.65 -50.56 6.73
N TYR A 100 18.16 -49.76 5.79
CA TYR A 100 18.74 -48.45 5.46
C TYR A 100 18.65 -47.48 6.64
N LYS A 101 17.47 -47.33 7.27
CA LYS A 101 17.27 -46.50 8.47
C LYS A 101 18.21 -46.90 9.61
N GLN A 102 18.39 -48.21 9.83
CA GLN A 102 19.33 -48.72 10.83
C GLN A 102 20.80 -48.38 10.52
N LYS A 103 21.19 -48.37 9.24
CA LYS A 103 22.54 -47.97 8.81
C LYS A 103 22.77 -46.48 9.06
N VAL A 104 21.85 -45.63 8.59
CA VAL A 104 21.92 -44.17 8.80
C VAL A 104 21.96 -43.81 10.29
N ALA A 105 21.16 -44.50 11.12
CA ALA A 105 21.16 -44.29 12.58
C ALA A 105 22.50 -44.64 13.25
N ARG A 106 23.29 -45.57 12.70
CA ARG A 106 24.62 -45.92 13.23
C ARG A 106 25.72 -44.94 12.78
N ASP A 107 25.50 -44.20 11.70
CA ASP A 107 26.47 -43.23 11.13
C ASP A 107 26.30 -41.80 11.69
N GLN A 108 25.22 -41.57 12.43
CA GLN A 108 24.95 -40.38 13.24
C GLN A 108 25.92 -40.31 14.44
N PRO A 109 26.53 -39.15 14.75
CA PRO A 109 27.47 -39.02 15.87
C PRO A 109 26.76 -39.27 17.21
N SER A 110 27.34 -40.11 18.08
CA SER A 110 26.85 -40.32 19.44
C SER A 110 27.00 -39.05 20.28
N THR A 111 25.92 -38.31 20.48
CA THR A 111 25.81 -37.36 21.58
C THR A 111 25.46 -38.11 22.87
N PRO A 112 26.07 -37.81 24.03
CA PRO A 112 25.74 -38.47 25.29
C PRO A 112 24.31 -38.12 25.68
N VAL A 113 23.45 -39.15 25.71
CA VAL A 113 22.06 -39.07 26.15
C VAL A 113 22.04 -38.94 27.67
N ALA A 114 21.87 -37.72 28.19
CA ALA A 114 21.53 -37.52 29.59
C ALA A 114 20.80 -36.20 29.87
N GLU A 115 19.79 -35.82 29.07
CA GLU A 115 18.69 -34.97 29.60
C GLU A 115 17.38 -35.06 28.80
N VAL A 116 17.15 -36.15 28.07
CA VAL A 116 15.85 -36.43 27.41
C VAL A 116 15.23 -37.76 27.91
N ALA A 117 15.83 -38.37 28.93
CA ALA A 117 15.36 -39.63 29.52
C ALA A 117 14.68 -39.40 30.88
N ARG A 118 13.59 -38.62 30.93
CA ARG A 118 12.64 -38.63 32.07
C ARG A 118 11.21 -38.29 31.68
N THR A 119 10.62 -38.95 30.68
CA THR A 119 9.15 -39.03 30.53
C THR A 119 8.64 -40.31 29.85
N PHE A 120 9.44 -41.37 29.75
CA PHE A 120 8.97 -42.69 29.29
C PHE A 120 9.06 -43.72 30.41
N ASP A 121 8.38 -43.44 31.53
CA ASP A 121 8.09 -44.48 32.52
C ASP A 121 6.78 -44.14 33.25
N SER A 122 5.66 -44.25 32.54
CA SER A 122 4.44 -44.75 33.15
C SER A 122 3.50 -45.29 32.07
N LYS A 123 3.23 -46.58 32.15
CA LYS A 123 2.11 -47.24 31.45
C LYS A 123 0.81 -46.44 31.66
N PRO A 124 0.06 -46.08 30.61
CA PRO A 124 -1.33 -45.69 30.78
C PRO A 124 -2.25 -46.90 30.59
N SER A 125 -3.13 -47.07 31.56
CA SER A 125 -4.28 -47.98 31.62
C SER A 125 -5.30 -47.77 30.47
N PRO A 126 -6.20 -48.72 30.18
CA PRO A 126 -7.27 -48.54 29.20
C PRO A 126 -8.50 -47.84 29.86
N PRO A 127 -9.58 -47.57 29.12
CA PRO A 127 -9.76 -46.67 27.98
C PRO A 127 -10.69 -45.50 28.37
N LYS A 128 -10.81 -44.44 27.55
CA LYS A 128 -12.10 -43.74 27.39
C LYS A 128 -12.30 -43.30 25.95
N LEU A 129 -13.30 -43.93 25.33
CA LEU A 129 -13.98 -43.49 24.13
C LEU A 129 -14.31 -42.00 24.28
N LEU A 130 -13.70 -41.15 23.47
CA LEU A 130 -14.20 -39.81 23.21
C LEU A 130 -14.37 -39.66 21.70
N THR A 131 -15.61 -39.35 21.37
CA THR A 131 -16.23 -39.26 20.06
C THR A 131 -15.50 -38.32 19.12
N ARG A 132 -15.49 -38.71 17.83
CA ARG A 132 -15.19 -37.87 16.65
C ARG A 132 -15.59 -36.40 16.87
N SER A 133 -14.63 -35.49 16.76
CA SER A 133 -14.88 -34.13 16.30
C SER A 133 -14.27 -33.98 14.91
N ALA A 134 -15.10 -33.55 13.96
CA ALA A 134 -14.66 -33.15 12.64
C ALA A 134 -13.81 -31.87 12.73
N ALA A 135 -12.69 -31.86 12.01
CA ALA A 135 -11.90 -30.72 11.51
C ALA A 135 -10.41 -30.83 11.88
N ASP A 136 -9.62 -31.45 11.01
CA ASP A 136 -8.22 -31.06 10.78
C ASP A 136 -8.03 -31.01 9.26
N THR A 137 -7.90 -29.80 8.73
CA THR A 137 -7.93 -29.50 7.29
C THR A 137 -6.49 -29.29 6.82
N VAL A 138 -5.99 -30.14 5.92
CA VAL A 138 -4.70 -29.97 5.26
C VAL A 138 -4.77 -28.73 4.37
N VAL A 139 -3.97 -27.69 4.65
CA VAL A 139 -3.93 -26.44 3.86
C VAL A 139 -3.01 -26.65 2.65
N LEU A 140 -3.55 -26.73 1.43
CA LEU A 140 -2.76 -26.65 0.19
C LEU A 140 -2.19 -25.23 0.01
N GLU A 141 -0.99 -25.09 -0.56
CA GLU A 141 -0.37 -23.80 -0.89
C GLU A 141 -1.31 -22.94 -1.79
N GLY A 142 -1.51 -21.69 -1.38
CA GLY A 142 -2.46 -20.73 -2.00
C GLY A 142 -3.96 -20.96 -1.70
N SER A 143 -4.32 -21.95 -0.87
CA SER A 143 -5.72 -22.20 -0.45
C SER A 143 -6.37 -21.06 0.33
N LEU A 144 -5.56 -20.21 0.96
CA LEU A 144 -6.03 -19.05 1.71
C LEU A 144 -6.71 -18.01 0.79
N LEU A 145 -6.39 -18.01 -0.50
CA LEU A 145 -7.03 -17.12 -1.49
C LEU A 145 -8.34 -17.67 -2.05
N ALA A 146 -8.76 -18.88 -1.65
CA ALA A 146 -10.06 -19.44 -2.08
C ALA A 146 -11.26 -18.60 -1.61
N GLY A 147 -11.09 -17.81 -0.54
CA GLY A 147 -12.10 -16.89 -0.01
C GLY A 147 -11.95 -15.45 -0.51
N ALA A 148 -11.06 -15.18 -1.46
CA ALA A 148 -10.91 -13.84 -2.02
C ALA A 148 -12.16 -13.41 -2.80
N GLU A 149 -12.51 -12.14 -2.70
CA GLU A 149 -13.55 -11.51 -3.51
C GLU A 149 -12.96 -11.21 -4.90
N LEU A 150 -13.60 -11.75 -5.95
CA LEU A 150 -13.15 -11.67 -7.34
C LEU A 150 -14.12 -10.82 -8.15
N GLN A 151 -13.58 -9.91 -8.96
CA GLN A 151 -14.34 -9.04 -9.84
C GLN A 151 -13.64 -8.92 -11.20
N GLY A 152 -14.39 -8.97 -12.30
CA GLY A 152 -13.84 -8.86 -13.65
C GLY A 152 -13.19 -10.15 -14.15
N ASP A 153 -12.12 -10.00 -14.95
CA ASP A 153 -11.36 -11.07 -15.59
C ASP A 153 -10.41 -11.79 -14.64
N VAL A 154 -11.00 -12.40 -13.62
CA VAL A 154 -10.28 -13.06 -12.53
C VAL A 154 -10.91 -14.39 -12.18
N ALA A 155 -10.08 -15.40 -11.98
CA ALA A 155 -10.52 -16.68 -11.44
C ALA A 155 -9.56 -17.20 -10.36
N TYR A 156 -10.13 -17.89 -9.35
CA TYR A 156 -9.35 -18.75 -8.47
C TYR A 156 -9.24 -20.14 -9.09
N GLY A 157 -8.04 -20.69 -9.20
CA GLY A 157 -7.84 -21.96 -9.87
C GLY A 157 -6.42 -22.49 -9.76
N VAL A 158 -6.12 -23.54 -10.54
CA VAL A 158 -4.78 -24.10 -10.65
C VAL A 158 -3.89 -23.12 -11.38
N LEU A 159 -2.70 -22.85 -10.84
CA LEU A 159 -1.71 -21.99 -11.48
C LEU A 159 -0.82 -22.85 -12.37
N GLY A 160 -1.01 -22.78 -13.68
CA GLY A 160 -0.30 -23.57 -14.67
C GLY A 160 -1.03 -24.83 -15.12
N ASN A 161 -0.30 -25.75 -15.74
CA ASN A 161 -0.84 -27.00 -16.27
C ASN A 161 -0.27 -28.18 -15.49
N ARG A 162 -1.14 -28.97 -14.86
CA ARG A 162 -0.77 -30.14 -14.05
C ARG A 162 0.05 -31.19 -14.80
N LEU A 163 0.01 -31.19 -16.13
CA LEU A 163 0.73 -32.13 -16.99
C LEU A 163 2.12 -31.63 -17.43
N THR A 164 2.44 -30.35 -17.20
CA THR A 164 3.73 -29.76 -17.59
C THR A 164 4.41 -29.01 -16.46
N GLU A 165 3.69 -28.08 -15.80
CA GLU A 165 4.16 -27.29 -14.66
C GLU A 165 2.95 -26.68 -13.93
N SER A 166 2.78 -27.00 -12.63
CA SER A 166 1.65 -26.52 -11.81
C SER A 166 2.13 -26.06 -10.43
N ASN A 167 1.80 -24.83 -10.06
CA ASN A 167 2.26 -24.15 -8.85
C ASN A 167 1.12 -24.00 -7.82
N GLY A 168 0.45 -25.11 -7.49
CA GLY A 168 -0.67 -25.13 -6.55
C GLY A 168 -1.94 -24.44 -7.09
N LYS A 169 -2.69 -23.80 -6.18
CA LYS A 169 -3.88 -22.99 -6.52
C LYS A 169 -3.64 -21.53 -6.15
N GLY A 170 -4.31 -20.62 -6.83
CA GLY A 170 -4.25 -19.20 -6.53
C GLY A 170 -5.13 -18.39 -7.47
N ILE A 171 -4.90 -17.09 -7.50
CA ILE A 171 -5.65 -16.15 -8.34
C ILE A 171 -4.98 -16.04 -9.71
N ARG A 172 -5.79 -16.02 -10.76
CA ARG A 172 -5.41 -15.84 -12.16
C ARG A 172 -6.11 -14.59 -12.68
N LEU A 173 -5.34 -13.55 -12.95
CA LEU A 173 -5.77 -12.32 -13.61
C LEU A 173 -5.54 -12.45 -15.12
N MET A 174 -6.57 -12.34 -15.96
CA MET A 174 -6.49 -12.73 -17.39
C MET A 174 -6.43 -11.50 -18.31
N SER A 175 -5.25 -11.13 -18.79
CA SER A 175 -5.07 -9.88 -19.55
C SER A 175 -5.48 -9.92 -21.03
N ALA A 176 -5.94 -11.07 -21.52
CA ALA A 176 -6.35 -11.25 -22.93
C ALA A 176 -7.67 -12.00 -23.10
N ASP A 177 -8.29 -12.44 -22.00
CA ASP A 177 -9.53 -13.22 -21.99
C ASP A 177 -10.59 -12.40 -21.24
N ASP A 178 -11.66 -12.02 -21.95
CA ASP A 178 -12.84 -11.36 -21.40
C ASP A 178 -13.72 -12.43 -20.74
N HIS A 179 -13.36 -12.76 -19.51
CA HIS A 179 -13.88 -13.91 -18.76
C HIS A 179 -15.32 -13.66 -18.30
N ASP A 180 -15.66 -12.42 -17.97
CA ASP A 180 -17.00 -12.05 -17.49
C ASP A 180 -17.94 -11.54 -18.60
N GLY A 181 -17.40 -11.27 -19.80
CA GLY A 181 -18.16 -10.91 -21.00
C GLY A 181 -18.58 -9.44 -21.05
N ASP A 182 -17.98 -8.57 -20.25
CA ASP A 182 -18.31 -7.14 -20.17
C ASP A 182 -17.60 -6.29 -21.23
N LYS A 183 -16.70 -6.91 -22.03
CA LYS A 183 -15.88 -6.30 -23.08
C LYS A 183 -14.79 -5.35 -22.59
N GLN A 184 -14.49 -5.36 -21.30
CA GLN A 184 -13.32 -4.75 -20.70
C GLN A 184 -12.32 -5.87 -20.38
N LEU A 185 -11.03 -5.56 -20.48
CA LEU A 185 -9.98 -6.48 -20.04
C LEU A 185 -9.42 -5.96 -18.71
N ALA A 186 -10.08 -6.30 -17.62
CA ALA A 186 -9.79 -5.81 -16.28
C ALA A 186 -10.28 -6.78 -15.21
N GLY A 187 -9.51 -6.91 -14.13
CA GLY A 187 -9.85 -7.84 -13.06
C GLY A 187 -9.15 -7.53 -11.74
N GLU A 188 -9.83 -7.76 -10.63
CA GLU A 188 -9.30 -7.59 -9.28
C GLU A 188 -9.66 -8.76 -8.36
N ALA A 189 -8.69 -9.19 -7.54
CA ALA A 189 -8.92 -10.08 -6.40
C ALA A 189 -8.57 -9.36 -5.11
N SER A 190 -9.36 -9.60 -4.06
CA SER A 190 -9.19 -8.90 -2.79
C SER A 190 -9.49 -9.75 -1.56
N ILE A 191 -8.81 -9.46 -0.46
CA ILE A 191 -9.02 -10.07 0.86
C ILE A 191 -9.13 -8.99 1.93
N VAL A 192 -9.88 -9.25 3.00
CA VAL A 192 -9.95 -8.36 4.17
C VAL A 192 -9.05 -8.92 5.28
N SER A 193 -8.11 -8.13 5.77
CA SER A 193 -7.30 -8.43 6.95
C SER A 193 -7.73 -7.54 8.12
N ASN A 194 -7.85 -8.16 9.30
CA ASN A 194 -8.11 -7.47 10.56
C ASN A 194 -6.84 -7.33 11.42
N ASP A 195 -5.66 -7.52 10.83
CA ASP A 195 -4.37 -7.56 11.55
C ASP A 195 -3.77 -6.15 11.76
N ILE A 196 -4.64 -5.14 11.82
CA ILE A 196 -4.26 -3.76 12.14
C ILE A 196 -4.36 -3.57 13.66
N THR A 197 -3.37 -2.90 14.25
CA THR A 197 -3.31 -2.64 15.69
C THR A 197 -3.06 -1.16 15.95
N PRO A 198 -3.62 -0.57 17.03
CA PRO A 198 -3.38 0.84 17.36
C PRO A 198 -1.90 1.18 17.62
N GLN A 199 -1.09 0.19 18.03
CA GLN A 199 0.32 0.37 18.37
C GLN A 199 1.24 0.41 17.14
N ASN A 200 0.81 -0.18 16.01
CA ASN A 200 1.58 -0.22 14.79
C ASN A 200 0.92 0.69 13.75
N ARG A 201 1.67 1.66 13.24
CA ARG A 201 1.18 2.54 12.17
C ARG A 201 1.76 2.17 10.81
N TRP A 202 2.74 1.28 10.74
CA TRP A 202 3.45 0.93 9.51
C TRP A 202 3.28 -0.54 9.18
N TYR A 203 2.95 -0.80 7.92
CA TYR A 203 2.67 -2.13 7.41
C TYR A 203 3.28 -2.32 6.02
N ARG A 204 3.58 -3.57 5.70
CA ARG A 204 3.90 -4.03 4.36
C ARG A 204 2.78 -4.93 3.88
N PHE A 205 2.19 -4.55 2.74
CA PHE A 205 1.36 -5.45 1.94
C PHE A 205 2.23 -6.04 0.85
N ASP A 206 2.38 -7.36 0.81
CA ASP A 206 3.09 -8.05 -0.25
C ASP A 206 2.25 -9.15 -0.91
N VAL A 207 2.55 -9.38 -2.19
CA VAL A 207 1.99 -10.50 -2.95
C VAL A 207 3.10 -11.28 -3.62
N LEU A 208 3.00 -12.61 -3.58
CA LEU A 208 3.82 -13.48 -4.42
C LEU A 208 3.12 -13.66 -5.77
N GLY A 209 3.69 -13.12 -6.83
CA GLY A 209 3.10 -13.13 -8.15
C GLY A 209 4.06 -13.52 -9.28
N LEU A 210 3.48 -13.98 -10.40
CA LEU A 210 4.20 -14.33 -11.63
C LEU A 210 3.41 -13.83 -12.84
N ALA A 211 4.06 -13.03 -13.69
CA ALA A 211 3.50 -12.60 -14.96
C ALA A 211 3.96 -13.52 -16.08
N GLN A 212 3.03 -14.28 -16.67
CA GLN A 212 3.32 -15.13 -17.83
C GLN A 212 3.79 -14.30 -19.02
N ASP A 213 4.53 -14.89 -19.96
CA ASP A 213 5.21 -14.19 -21.05
C ASP A 213 4.31 -13.26 -21.88
N GLY A 214 3.09 -13.72 -22.18
CA GLY A 214 2.07 -12.97 -22.90
C GLY A 214 1.23 -12.05 -22.02
N PHE A 215 1.43 -12.03 -20.69
CA PHE A 215 0.73 -11.10 -19.81
C PHE A 215 1.26 -9.69 -20.09
N ALA A 216 0.33 -8.83 -20.48
CA ALA A 216 0.61 -7.43 -20.77
C ALA A 216 -0.61 -6.58 -20.45
N VAL A 217 -0.34 -5.39 -19.93
CA VAL A 217 -1.34 -4.37 -19.63
C VAL A 217 -0.84 -3.06 -20.20
N ASP A 218 -1.75 -2.27 -20.74
CA ASP A 218 -1.42 -0.94 -21.20
C ASP A 218 -1.17 -0.03 -19.98
N LYS A 219 -0.37 1.02 -20.17
CA LYS A 219 -0.18 2.12 -19.20
C LYS A 219 0.28 1.72 -17.80
N ASP A 220 0.97 0.59 -17.60
CA ASP A 220 1.42 0.13 -16.27
C ASP A 220 0.24 -0.13 -15.30
N ASN A 221 -0.86 -0.71 -15.80
CA ASN A 221 -2.11 -0.89 -15.05
C ASN A 221 -2.20 -2.21 -14.26
N LEU A 222 -1.10 -2.87 -13.90
CA LEU A 222 -1.08 -3.91 -12.86
C LEU A 222 -0.74 -3.26 -11.52
N TYR A 223 -1.48 -3.57 -10.46
CA TYR A 223 -1.38 -2.82 -9.22
C TYR A 223 -1.63 -3.64 -7.95
N LEU A 224 -1.09 -3.11 -6.85
CA LEU A 224 -1.48 -3.41 -5.47
C LEU A 224 -2.31 -2.25 -4.94
N LYS A 225 -3.39 -2.56 -4.21
CA LYS A 225 -4.29 -1.58 -3.59
C LYS A 225 -4.55 -1.97 -2.14
N VAL A 226 -4.55 -0.98 -1.26
CA VAL A 226 -4.97 -1.13 0.14
C VAL A 226 -6.09 -0.13 0.38
N GLU A 227 -7.27 -0.64 0.70
CA GLU A 227 -8.44 0.10 1.14
C GLU A 227 -8.51 0.06 2.67
N PHE A 228 -8.66 1.21 3.31
CA PHE A 228 -8.75 1.31 4.76
C PHE A 228 -10.21 1.18 5.20
N LEU A 229 -10.48 0.30 6.16
CA LEU A 229 -11.82 -0.01 6.64
C LEU A 229 -11.96 0.30 8.13
N GLN A 230 -13.20 0.55 8.55
CA GLN A 230 -13.58 0.72 9.95
C GLN A 230 -14.83 -0.09 10.23
N LYS A 231 -14.80 -0.87 11.30
CA LYS A 231 -15.88 -1.75 11.74
C LYS A 231 -17.16 -0.95 12.00
N GLY A 232 -18.24 -1.37 11.37
CA GLY A 232 -19.55 -0.73 11.49
C GLY A 232 -19.77 0.43 10.52
N GLN A 233 -18.79 0.78 9.68
CA GLN A 233 -19.00 1.64 8.52
C GLN A 233 -19.08 0.82 7.24
N ASN A 234 -19.96 1.21 6.32
CA ASN A 234 -20.05 0.60 4.99
C ASN A 234 -19.13 1.35 4.03
N GLY A 235 -18.23 0.61 3.38
CA GLY A 235 -17.29 1.14 2.40
C GLY A 235 -15.91 1.48 2.97
N SER A 236 -14.98 1.82 2.09
CA SER A 236 -13.63 2.21 2.47
C SER A 236 -13.54 3.69 2.85
N LEU A 237 -12.79 3.99 3.91
CA LEU A 237 -12.51 5.36 4.37
C LEU A 237 -11.60 6.11 3.39
N ASP A 238 -10.60 5.41 2.86
CA ASP A 238 -9.62 5.91 1.89
C ASP A 238 -8.86 4.72 1.30
N PHE A 239 -8.10 4.92 0.22
CA PHE A 239 -7.26 3.86 -0.33
C PHE A 239 -5.94 4.39 -0.87
N ILE A 240 -4.96 3.49 -0.93
CA ILE A 240 -3.68 3.73 -1.57
C ILE A 240 -3.43 2.64 -2.60
N LYS A 241 -2.75 3.00 -3.68
CA LYS A 241 -2.55 2.11 -4.84
C LYS A 241 -1.16 2.31 -5.43
N THR A 242 -0.42 1.23 -5.64
CA THR A 242 0.91 1.21 -6.26
C THR A 242 0.88 0.35 -7.52
N ARG A 243 1.52 0.82 -8.59
CA ARG A 243 1.65 0.09 -9.86
C ARG A 243 2.93 -0.74 -9.84
N ILE A 244 2.87 -1.94 -10.41
CA ILE A 244 3.96 -2.93 -10.36
C ILE A 244 4.33 -3.51 -11.74
N PHE A 245 3.64 -3.14 -12.83
CA PHE A 245 3.95 -3.70 -14.16
C PHE A 245 5.28 -3.19 -14.73
N SER A 246 5.65 -1.95 -14.46
CA SER A 246 6.94 -1.39 -14.87
C SER A 246 8.14 -2.15 -14.28
N GLN A 247 7.98 -2.74 -13.10
CA GLN A 247 8.97 -3.66 -12.53
C GLN A 247 9.09 -4.93 -13.37
N ILE A 248 7.97 -5.54 -13.77
CA ILE A 248 7.94 -6.75 -14.62
C ILE A 248 8.62 -6.49 -15.97
N VAL A 249 8.36 -5.33 -16.60
CA VAL A 249 8.98 -4.97 -17.88
C VAL A 249 10.51 -4.83 -17.75
N ARG A 250 10.97 -4.19 -16.67
CA ARG A 250 12.41 -4.08 -16.39
C ARG A 250 13.04 -5.45 -16.18
N GLU A 251 12.43 -6.30 -15.36
CA GLU A 251 12.94 -7.63 -15.04
C GLU A 251 13.03 -8.54 -16.27
N ARG A 252 12.03 -8.51 -17.16
CA ARG A 252 12.06 -9.24 -18.44
C ARG A 252 13.23 -8.83 -19.34
N ASN A 253 13.70 -7.59 -19.23
CA ASN A 253 14.87 -7.11 -19.97
C ASN A 253 16.16 -7.48 -19.25
N ASP A 254 16.23 -7.27 -17.93
CA ASP A 254 17.43 -7.48 -17.12
C ASP A 254 17.78 -8.98 -16.98
N PHE A 255 16.78 -9.87 -16.99
CA PHE A 255 16.95 -11.33 -16.86
C PHE A 255 16.79 -12.09 -18.19
N LYS A 256 16.94 -11.40 -19.32
CA LYS A 256 16.89 -12.03 -20.63
C LYS A 256 18.12 -12.95 -20.82
N ASP A 257 17.87 -14.24 -20.97
CA ASP A 257 18.84 -15.28 -21.31
C ASP A 257 18.31 -16.13 -22.48
N ASP A 258 18.87 -15.95 -23.67
CA ASP A 258 18.31 -16.51 -24.92
C ASP A 258 18.25 -18.05 -24.89
N GLY A 259 19.16 -18.74 -24.18
CA GLY A 259 19.15 -20.21 -24.08
C GLY A 259 18.08 -20.76 -23.13
N THR A 260 17.94 -20.20 -21.93
CA THR A 260 16.95 -20.66 -20.94
C THR A 260 15.54 -20.20 -21.31
N ASN A 261 15.40 -18.97 -21.83
CA ASN A 261 14.09 -18.43 -22.18
C ASN A 261 13.45 -19.10 -23.41
N GLU A 262 14.23 -19.80 -24.27
CA GLU A 262 13.69 -20.54 -25.42
C GLU A 262 12.78 -21.71 -24.98
N SER A 263 13.00 -22.25 -23.77
CA SER A 263 12.26 -23.41 -23.25
C SER A 263 11.31 -23.07 -22.08
N LEU A 264 11.69 -22.13 -21.21
CA LEU A 264 10.97 -21.81 -19.97
C LEU A 264 10.22 -20.47 -20.01
N GLY A 265 10.44 -19.66 -21.04
CA GLY A 265 9.91 -18.30 -21.11
C GLY A 265 10.65 -17.31 -20.20
N ARG A 266 10.10 -16.10 -20.06
CA ARG A 266 10.66 -14.99 -19.25
C ARG A 266 9.93 -14.77 -17.93
N ALA A 267 8.86 -15.51 -17.68
CA ALA A 267 8.08 -15.40 -16.46
C ALA A 267 8.90 -15.80 -15.22
N THR A 268 8.79 -15.02 -14.13
CA THR A 268 9.51 -15.30 -12.88
C THR A 268 8.61 -15.00 -11.69
N TRP A 269 8.65 -15.87 -10.67
CA TRP A 269 7.99 -15.63 -9.39
C TRP A 269 8.71 -14.53 -8.61
N ARG A 270 7.96 -13.53 -8.15
CA ARG A 270 8.49 -12.41 -7.38
C ARG A 270 7.53 -11.96 -6.31
N THR A 271 8.10 -11.42 -5.23
CA THR A 271 7.36 -10.68 -4.22
C THR A 271 7.26 -9.22 -4.65
N TYR A 272 6.03 -8.75 -4.85
CA TYR A 272 5.73 -7.33 -5.06
C TYR A 272 5.20 -6.79 -3.75
N ALA A 273 5.78 -5.69 -3.27
CA ALA A 273 5.44 -5.14 -1.96
C ALA A 273 5.12 -3.65 -2.02
N MET A 274 4.26 -3.24 -1.11
CA MET A 274 3.91 -1.87 -0.85
C MET A 274 3.98 -1.61 0.65
N ASP A 275 4.89 -0.72 1.04
CA ASP A 275 4.95 -0.21 2.40
C ASP A 275 3.97 0.95 2.54
N PHE A 276 3.21 0.94 3.62
CA PHE A 276 2.25 1.98 3.90
C PHE A 276 2.12 2.28 5.37
N ARG A 277 1.61 3.48 5.63
CA ARG A 277 1.24 3.93 6.96
C ARG A 277 -0.29 3.99 7.05
N THR A 278 -0.88 3.51 8.14
CA THR A 278 -2.32 3.73 8.39
C THR A 278 -2.57 5.24 8.57
N PRO A 279 -3.43 5.87 7.75
CA PRO A 279 -3.65 7.31 7.82
C PRO A 279 -4.41 7.75 9.07
N PHE A 280 -5.21 6.87 9.68
CA PHE A 280 -6.08 7.16 10.83
C PHE A 280 -5.89 6.10 11.93
N ALA A 281 -6.21 6.45 13.19
CA ALA A 281 -6.11 5.54 14.34
C ALA A 281 -7.29 4.55 14.41
N GLU A 282 -8.38 4.88 13.73
CA GLU A 282 -9.67 4.20 13.71
C GLU A 282 -9.73 3.05 12.70
N ILE A 283 -8.65 2.85 11.93
CA ILE A 283 -8.52 1.74 11.00
C ILE A 283 -8.32 0.47 11.82
N ASP A 284 -9.32 -0.42 11.77
CA ASP A 284 -9.27 -1.73 12.41
C ASP A 284 -9.06 -2.87 11.42
N SER A 285 -9.24 -2.59 10.13
CA SER A 285 -9.11 -3.57 9.07
C SER A 285 -8.74 -2.91 7.76
N VAL A 286 -8.17 -3.71 6.86
CA VAL A 286 -7.80 -3.27 5.51
C VAL A 286 -8.28 -4.29 4.48
N LYS A 287 -8.76 -3.80 3.34
CA LYS A 287 -9.01 -4.62 2.16
C LYS A 287 -7.81 -4.52 1.23
N LEU A 288 -7.12 -5.64 1.05
CA LEU A 288 -5.91 -5.78 0.25
C LEU A 288 -6.32 -6.33 -1.11
N SER A 289 -5.97 -5.63 -2.19
CA SER A 289 -6.27 -6.07 -3.55
C SER A 289 -5.05 -6.12 -4.43
N VAL A 290 -5.05 -7.09 -5.35
CA VAL A 290 -4.19 -7.13 -6.53
C VAL A 290 -5.09 -7.18 -7.75
N GLY A 291 -4.81 -6.34 -8.73
CA GLY A 291 -5.66 -6.24 -9.90
C GLY A 291 -4.97 -5.61 -11.09
N PHE A 292 -5.64 -5.69 -12.23
CA PHE A 292 -5.21 -5.07 -13.47
C PHE A 292 -6.36 -4.42 -14.21
N ALA A 293 -6.02 -3.51 -15.13
CA ALA A 293 -6.94 -2.94 -16.10
C ALA A 293 -6.22 -2.73 -17.44
N ASP A 294 -6.97 -2.45 -18.50
CA ASP A 294 -6.44 -2.24 -19.85
C ASP A 294 -5.56 -3.42 -20.33
N GLY A 295 -6.05 -4.66 -20.18
CA GLY A 295 -5.35 -5.85 -20.66
C GLY A 295 -5.09 -5.78 -22.16
N ILE A 296 -3.85 -6.06 -22.55
CA ILE A 296 -3.40 -6.14 -23.94
C ILE A 296 -2.57 -7.42 -24.16
N GLY A 297 -2.82 -8.43 -23.34
CA GLY A 297 -2.07 -9.68 -23.40
C GLY A 297 -2.26 -10.37 -24.75
N GLU A 298 -1.27 -11.18 -25.14
CA GLU A 298 -1.31 -11.93 -26.40
C GLU A 298 -1.14 -13.43 -26.14
N GLY A 299 -1.90 -14.24 -26.87
CA GLY A 299 -1.81 -15.70 -26.78
C GLY A 299 -2.40 -16.28 -25.49
N LYS A 300 -2.11 -17.57 -25.27
CA LYS A 300 -2.69 -18.37 -24.17
C LYS A 300 -1.95 -18.26 -22.84
N GLN A 301 -0.81 -17.57 -22.81
CA GLN A 301 0.03 -17.39 -21.62
C GLN A 301 -0.02 -15.92 -21.19
N SER A 302 -1.23 -15.40 -21.00
CA SER A 302 -1.51 -13.98 -20.81
C SER A 302 -2.06 -13.68 -19.41
N GLU A 303 -1.68 -14.49 -18.42
CA GLU A 303 -2.16 -14.36 -17.04
C GLU A 303 -1.11 -13.79 -16.08
N PHE A 304 -1.59 -13.07 -15.07
CA PHE A 304 -0.81 -12.78 -13.86
C PHE A 304 -1.32 -13.67 -12.73
N TRP A 305 -0.44 -14.53 -12.25
CA TRP A 305 -0.72 -15.46 -11.17
C TRP A 305 -0.38 -14.85 -9.83
N VAL A 306 -1.22 -15.09 -8.83
CA VAL A 306 -0.99 -14.68 -7.43
C VAL A 306 -1.19 -15.88 -6.53
N ASN A 307 -0.14 -16.22 -5.78
CA ASN A 307 -0.14 -17.36 -4.88
C ASN A 307 -0.46 -16.95 -3.43
N SER A 308 0.02 -15.79 -2.99
CA SER A 308 -0.23 -15.27 -1.64
C SER A 308 -0.43 -13.76 -1.62
N MET A 309 -1.16 -13.30 -0.59
CA MET A 309 -1.34 -11.90 -0.23
C MET A 309 -1.14 -11.80 1.29
N ASN A 310 -0.13 -11.05 1.73
CA ASN A 310 0.25 -10.99 3.14
C ASN A 310 0.27 -9.55 3.65
N LEU A 311 -0.11 -9.37 4.91
CA LEU A 311 0.05 -8.13 5.65
C LEU A 311 0.97 -8.37 6.83
N SER A 312 2.01 -7.55 6.97
CA SER A 312 2.91 -7.62 8.11
C SER A 312 3.18 -6.22 8.69
N PRO A 313 3.22 -6.07 10.03
CA PRO A 313 3.69 -4.83 10.64
C PRO A 313 5.19 -4.69 10.36
N ILE A 314 5.63 -3.49 10.02
CA ILE A 314 7.04 -3.18 9.79
C ILE A 314 7.53 -2.08 10.75
N PRO A 315 8.82 -2.06 11.10
CA PRO A 315 9.40 -0.90 11.76
C PRO A 315 9.20 0.35 10.91
N VAL A 316 9.23 1.51 11.57
CA VAL A 316 9.28 2.80 10.90
C VAL A 316 10.42 2.81 9.86
N PRO A 317 10.16 3.05 8.56
CA PRO A 317 11.20 3.02 7.53
C PRO A 317 12.36 3.97 7.85
N ALA A 318 13.60 3.59 7.56
CA ALA A 318 14.78 4.38 7.93
C ALA A 318 14.82 5.75 7.22
N GLU A 319 14.28 5.81 6.02
CA GLU A 319 14.08 7.01 5.21
C GLU A 319 12.85 7.84 5.63
N TYR A 320 11.95 7.25 6.43
CA TYR A 320 10.86 7.98 7.03
C TYR A 320 11.40 8.89 8.11
N LYS A 321 11.55 10.15 7.74
CA LYS A 321 11.63 11.23 8.70
C LYS A 321 10.20 11.52 9.10
N ALA A 322 9.80 11.02 10.27
CA ALA A 322 8.66 11.60 10.98
C ALA A 322 8.81 13.13 10.88
N PRO A 323 7.75 13.88 10.54
CA PRO A 323 7.80 15.32 10.66
C PRO A 323 8.41 15.62 12.02
N VAL A 324 9.44 16.46 12.08
CA VAL A 324 10.23 16.77 13.30
C VAL A 324 9.37 17.49 14.37
N ASN A 325 8.05 17.37 14.27
CA ASN A 325 7.04 18.22 14.86
C ASN A 325 5.71 17.48 15.11
N ALA A 326 5.65 16.14 15.06
CA ALA A 326 4.43 15.39 15.38
C ALA A 326 3.90 15.70 16.81
N HIS A 327 4.78 16.16 17.71
CA HIS A 327 4.43 16.65 19.05
C HIS A 327 4.36 18.18 19.17
N ARG A 328 4.13 18.95 18.09
CA ARG A 328 4.04 20.44 18.19
C ARG A 328 2.79 20.88 18.97
N GLN A 329 2.91 20.92 20.29
CA GLN A 329 2.53 22.15 20.96
C GLN A 329 3.54 23.21 20.50
N PHE A 330 3.12 24.10 19.59
CA PHE A 330 3.87 25.33 19.36
C PHE A 330 4.18 25.94 20.74
N PRO A 331 5.44 26.29 21.07
CA PRO A 331 5.76 26.83 22.38
C PRO A 331 4.84 28.01 22.69
N GLN A 332 4.08 27.92 23.78
CA GLN A 332 3.10 28.95 24.10
C GLN A 332 3.83 30.20 24.61
N PRO A 333 3.84 31.33 23.87
CA PRO A 333 4.52 32.54 24.28
C PRO A 333 3.75 33.20 25.44
N ASP A 334 4.43 34.07 26.20
CA ASP A 334 3.76 34.92 27.18
C ASP A 334 2.84 35.92 26.44
N PRO A 335 1.51 35.88 26.64
CA PRO A 335 0.57 36.75 25.93
C PRO A 335 0.87 38.25 26.09
N ASN A 336 1.52 38.66 27.20
CA ASN A 336 1.84 40.07 27.46
C ASN A 336 2.99 40.60 26.58
N THR A 337 3.76 39.69 25.97
CA THR A 337 4.89 40.05 25.12
C THR A 337 4.47 40.29 23.66
N LEU A 338 3.32 39.73 23.27
CA LEU A 338 2.81 39.74 21.91
C LEU A 338 2.27 41.11 21.48
N VAL A 339 2.25 41.34 20.17
CA VAL A 339 1.60 42.49 19.53
C VAL A 339 0.35 42.01 18.81
N ALA A 340 -0.83 42.48 19.23
CA ALA A 340 -2.08 42.17 18.54
C ALA A 340 -2.12 42.82 17.15
N LEU A 341 -2.48 42.04 16.13
CA LEU A 341 -2.55 42.50 14.74
C LEU A 341 -3.99 42.77 14.29
N GLY A 342 -4.99 42.30 15.04
CA GLY A 342 -6.42 42.36 14.72
C GLY A 342 -7.06 40.97 14.75
N GLY A 343 -8.30 40.89 15.21
CA GLY A 343 -9.00 39.61 15.46
C GLY A 343 -8.17 38.61 16.26
N ARG A 344 -7.89 37.45 15.66
CA ARG A 344 -7.13 36.33 16.28
C ARG A 344 -5.65 36.31 15.93
N TRP A 345 -5.12 37.35 15.26
CA TRP A 345 -3.73 37.40 14.79
C TRP A 345 -2.81 38.18 15.74
N TYR A 346 -1.62 37.63 15.97
CA TYR A 346 -0.60 38.19 16.85
C TYR A 346 0.78 38.10 16.21
N PHE A 347 1.66 39.02 16.59
CA PHE A 347 3.08 39.00 16.27
C PHE A 347 3.88 38.76 17.55
N ASP A 348 4.72 37.73 17.54
CA ASP A 348 5.69 37.46 18.60
C ASP A 348 7.07 38.04 18.23
N PRO A 349 7.52 39.11 18.92
CA PRO A 349 8.83 39.68 18.65
C PRO A 349 9.99 38.76 19.09
N GLN A 350 9.73 37.69 19.85
CA GLN A 350 10.73 36.75 20.36
C GLN A 350 11.89 37.45 21.11
N GLY A 351 11.55 38.46 21.92
CA GLY A 351 12.51 39.32 22.63
C GLY A 351 13.15 40.42 21.78
N GLY A 352 12.84 40.50 20.49
CA GLY A 352 13.27 41.52 19.55
C GLY A 352 12.37 42.76 19.53
N SER A 353 12.40 43.49 18.40
CA SER A 353 11.59 44.71 18.22
C SER A 353 10.10 44.38 18.13
N LYS A 354 9.26 45.14 18.85
CA LYS A 354 7.79 45.10 18.68
C LYS A 354 7.31 45.74 17.36
N LYS A 355 8.23 46.29 16.54
CA LYS A 355 7.89 46.79 15.22
C LYS A 355 7.68 45.61 14.28
N LEU A 356 6.51 45.57 13.65
CA LEU A 356 6.16 44.53 12.68
C LEU A 356 7.19 44.49 11.52
N PRO A 357 7.66 43.30 11.11
CA PRO A 357 8.49 43.17 9.92
C PRO A 357 7.69 43.55 8.67
N ARG A 358 8.40 43.87 7.59
CA ARG A 358 7.77 44.23 6.31
C ARG A 358 6.94 43.08 5.73
N GLN A 359 7.41 41.86 5.93
CA GLN A 359 6.78 40.62 5.50
C GLN A 359 7.20 39.48 6.44
N PHE A 360 6.43 38.40 6.43
CA PHE A 360 6.78 37.12 7.01
C PHE A 360 7.05 36.12 5.89
N ASP A 361 8.21 35.48 5.92
CA ASP A 361 8.68 34.49 4.97
C ASP A 361 9.26 33.27 5.71
N TYR A 362 9.98 32.40 5.01
CA TYR A 362 10.55 31.18 5.58
C TYR A 362 11.55 31.43 6.73
N THR A 363 12.04 32.66 6.92
CA THR A 363 13.03 33.00 7.94
C THR A 363 12.45 33.46 9.27
N ASN A 364 11.19 33.93 9.29
CA ASN A 364 10.57 34.57 10.46
C ASN A 364 9.07 34.28 10.62
N CYS A 365 8.49 33.36 9.83
CA CYS A 365 7.06 33.04 9.89
C CYS A 365 6.60 32.38 11.20
N ASP A 366 7.52 31.87 12.01
CA ASP A 366 7.26 31.42 13.38
C ASP A 366 6.89 32.56 14.34
N GLN A 367 7.12 33.81 13.94
CA GLN A 367 6.72 35.02 14.68
C GLN A 367 5.27 35.45 14.38
N LEU A 368 4.64 34.94 13.32
CA LEU A 368 3.25 35.26 12.98
C LEU A 368 2.32 34.20 13.55
N LEU A 369 1.55 34.59 14.56
CA LEU A 369 0.73 33.69 15.34
C LEU A 369 -0.76 33.88 15.10
N TYR A 370 -1.49 32.77 15.14
CA TYR A 370 -2.94 32.71 15.18
C TYR A 370 -3.39 32.12 16.52
N LYS A 371 -4.40 32.73 17.13
CA LYS A 371 -4.97 32.30 18.41
C LYS A 371 -6.22 31.45 18.18
N SER A 372 -6.04 30.13 18.23
CA SER A 372 -7.11 29.15 18.38
C SER A 372 -7.52 29.06 19.87
N ASP A 373 -7.61 27.85 20.43
CA ASP A 373 -7.54 27.58 21.87
C ASP A 373 -6.13 27.82 22.44
N ARG A 374 -5.13 27.74 21.56
CA ARG A 374 -3.71 27.99 21.82
C ARG A 374 -3.12 28.90 20.75
N PHE A 375 -1.91 29.42 21.00
CA PHE A 375 -1.15 30.08 19.94
C PHE A 375 -0.52 29.05 19.01
N GLU A 376 -0.68 29.28 17.72
CA GLU A 376 -0.12 28.47 16.64
C GLU A 376 0.59 29.39 15.64
N ALA A 377 1.66 28.90 15.01
CA ALA A 377 2.27 29.55 13.86
C ALA A 377 1.88 28.77 12.58
N PRO A 378 0.69 28.99 12.01
CA PRO A 378 0.10 28.13 10.96
C PRO A 378 0.95 28.06 9.68
N PHE A 379 1.74 29.10 9.41
CA PHE A 379 2.60 29.20 8.24
C PHE A 379 4.02 28.66 8.48
N ALA A 380 4.41 28.39 9.73
CA ALA A 380 5.77 27.99 10.08
C ALA A 380 6.13 26.62 9.51
N GLY A 381 7.11 26.60 8.61
CA GLY A 381 7.52 25.40 7.87
C GLY A 381 6.81 25.20 6.53
N ASN A 382 5.88 26.08 6.16
CA ASN A 382 5.12 26.03 4.91
C ASN A 382 5.57 27.02 3.83
N MET A 383 6.46 27.94 4.20
CA MET A 383 6.75 29.12 3.37
C MET A 383 7.61 28.83 2.13
N SER A 384 8.28 27.67 2.10
CA SER A 384 9.16 27.27 1.02
C SER A 384 8.64 26.03 0.29
N SER A 385 9.00 25.94 -0.99
CA SER A 385 8.58 24.85 -1.88
C SER A 385 9.64 24.57 -2.94
N TRP A 386 9.33 23.68 -3.87
CA TRP A 386 10.18 23.33 -5.00
C TRP A 386 9.41 23.51 -6.31
N LEU A 387 9.98 24.26 -7.24
CA LEU A 387 9.56 24.24 -8.63
C LEU A 387 10.25 23.04 -9.29
N ARG A 388 9.52 21.94 -9.43
CA ARG A 388 10.10 20.66 -9.84
C ARG A 388 10.32 20.57 -11.35
N ALA A 389 11.26 19.73 -11.76
CA ALA A 389 11.42 19.35 -13.16
C ALA A 389 10.09 18.81 -13.72
N GLY A 390 9.70 19.28 -14.90
CA GLY A 390 8.41 18.98 -15.53
C GLY A 390 7.28 19.95 -15.17
N TYR A 391 7.43 20.79 -14.13
CA TYR A 391 6.48 21.88 -13.86
C TYR A 391 6.72 23.06 -14.80
N LYS A 392 5.74 23.97 -14.87
CA LYS A 392 5.88 25.23 -15.59
C LYS A 392 6.29 26.36 -14.65
N ASN A 393 7.20 27.21 -15.09
CA ASN A 393 7.57 28.45 -14.38
C ASN A 393 6.48 29.54 -14.55
N LEU A 394 6.70 30.72 -13.95
CA LEU A 394 5.80 31.88 -14.10
C LEU A 394 5.53 32.27 -15.57
N ALA A 395 6.51 32.13 -16.46
CA ALA A 395 6.37 32.43 -17.89
C ALA A 395 5.58 31.36 -18.65
N GLY A 396 5.38 30.19 -18.05
CA GLY A 396 4.69 29.05 -18.66
C GLY A 396 5.62 28.01 -19.30
N ASP A 397 6.94 28.20 -19.19
CA ASP A 397 7.94 27.29 -19.74
C ASP A 397 8.18 26.10 -18.82
N ILE A 398 8.40 24.92 -19.41
CA ILE A 398 8.71 23.70 -18.65
C ILE A 398 10.11 23.81 -18.07
N VAL A 399 10.22 23.51 -16.79
CA VAL A 399 11.48 23.50 -16.04
C VAL A 399 12.15 22.13 -16.17
N GLU A 400 13.46 22.12 -16.42
CA GLU A 400 14.22 20.88 -16.64
C GLU A 400 14.83 20.30 -15.34
N LYS A 401 14.96 21.10 -14.29
CA LYS A 401 15.59 20.72 -13.01
C LYS A 401 14.84 21.28 -11.82
N ASP A 402 14.85 20.57 -10.70
CA ASP A 402 14.25 21.07 -9.46
C ASP A 402 14.93 22.38 -9.00
N GLU A 403 14.13 23.41 -8.79
CA GLU A 403 14.54 24.71 -8.27
C GLU A 403 13.91 24.95 -6.91
N TYR A 404 14.74 25.16 -5.87
CA TYR A 404 14.24 25.54 -4.56
C TYR A 404 13.64 26.95 -4.59
N LYS A 405 12.41 27.09 -4.09
CA LYS A 405 11.69 28.36 -3.96
C LYS A 405 11.51 28.67 -2.47
N PRO A 406 12.46 29.40 -1.85
CA PRO A 406 12.36 29.76 -0.43
C PRO A 406 11.15 30.63 -0.11
N ASP A 407 10.77 31.51 -1.05
CA ASP A 407 9.63 32.42 -0.95
C ASP A 407 8.44 31.90 -1.78
N ALA A 408 8.02 30.66 -1.51
CA ALA A 408 6.83 30.07 -2.14
C ALA A 408 5.55 30.67 -1.56
N VAL A 409 5.57 31.01 -0.27
CA VAL A 409 4.55 31.81 0.39
C VAL A 409 5.24 32.99 1.08
N VAL A 410 4.64 34.18 0.95
CA VAL A 410 5.04 35.38 1.69
C VAL A 410 3.79 36.01 2.25
N ILE A 411 3.80 36.32 3.54
CA ILE A 411 2.68 36.99 4.21
C ILE A 411 3.04 38.45 4.44
N THR A 412 2.12 39.35 4.10
CA THR A 412 2.18 40.76 4.52
C THR A 412 0.95 41.09 5.34
N VAL A 413 1.10 42.00 6.30
CA VAL A 413 0.02 42.39 7.19
C VAL A 413 -0.37 43.82 6.84
N THR A 414 -1.64 44.01 6.48
CA THR A 414 -2.22 45.34 6.22
C THR A 414 -3.02 45.79 7.44
N LYS A 415 -3.83 46.85 7.31
CA LYS A 415 -4.75 47.23 8.39
C LYS A 415 -5.80 46.13 8.62
N ASP A 416 -6.46 45.69 7.56
CA ASP A 416 -7.67 44.86 7.65
C ASP A 416 -7.43 43.38 7.29
N HIS A 417 -6.32 43.06 6.63
CA HIS A 417 -6.04 41.72 6.08
C HIS A 417 -4.68 41.16 6.50
N ILE A 418 -4.64 39.84 6.63
CA ILE A 418 -3.45 39.03 6.39
C ILE A 418 -3.42 38.74 4.88
N VAL A 419 -2.40 39.22 4.17
CA VAL A 419 -2.30 39.10 2.72
C VAL A 419 -1.25 38.05 2.39
N MET A 420 -1.70 36.98 1.75
CA MET A 420 -0.86 35.85 1.33
C MET A 420 -0.50 35.97 -0.14
N GLN A 421 0.78 36.10 -0.44
CA GLN A 421 1.32 35.90 -1.77
C GLN A 421 1.76 34.45 -1.89
N SER A 422 1.28 33.74 -2.92
CA SER A 422 1.56 32.32 -3.12
C SER A 422 2.03 32.04 -4.55
N ARG A 423 3.07 31.21 -4.64
CA ARG A 423 3.59 30.66 -5.89
C ARG A 423 2.77 29.50 -6.46
N ASN A 424 1.74 29.04 -5.74
CA ASN A 424 0.92 27.88 -6.11
C ASN A 424 1.75 26.60 -6.31
N LEU A 425 2.79 26.41 -5.49
CA LEU A 425 3.69 25.27 -5.57
C LEU A 425 3.52 24.39 -4.32
N PRO A 426 3.05 23.13 -4.45
CA PRO A 426 2.90 22.24 -3.30
C PRO A 426 4.26 21.96 -2.66
N ASN A 427 4.36 22.12 -1.34
CA ASN A 427 5.57 21.84 -0.56
C ASN A 427 5.78 20.35 -0.24
N HIS A 428 4.96 19.48 -0.84
CA HIS A 428 5.03 18.03 -0.74
C HIS A 428 5.20 17.41 -2.14
N PRO A 429 5.61 16.13 -2.24
CA PRO A 429 5.60 15.41 -3.52
C PRO A 429 4.18 15.34 -4.10
N THR A 430 4.05 15.40 -5.42
CA THR A 430 2.78 15.21 -6.14
C THR A 430 2.85 13.98 -7.04
N ALA A 431 1.74 13.59 -7.64
CA ALA A 431 1.81 12.76 -8.85
C ALA A 431 2.54 13.49 -9.99
N THR A 432 2.92 12.76 -11.03
CA THR A 432 3.49 13.35 -12.24
C THR A 432 2.37 13.97 -13.08
N PHE A 433 2.46 15.29 -13.28
CA PHE A 433 1.51 16.06 -14.10
C PHE A 433 2.27 16.75 -15.24
N PRO A 434 1.76 16.72 -16.49
CA PRO A 434 0.56 16.03 -16.92
C PRO A 434 0.72 14.51 -16.80
N ASP A 435 -0.40 13.86 -16.53
CA ASP A 435 -0.48 12.42 -16.50
C ASP A 435 -0.39 11.90 -17.95
N LYS A 436 0.82 11.55 -18.37
CA LYS A 436 1.10 11.08 -19.72
C LYS A 436 0.66 9.63 -19.94
N TRP A 437 0.38 8.90 -18.87
CA TRP A 437 0.13 7.46 -18.90
C TRP A 437 -1.34 7.14 -18.79
N ARG A 438 -2.16 7.95 -18.10
CA ARG A 438 -3.62 7.80 -18.08
C ARG A 438 -4.31 8.56 -19.22
N MET A 439 -4.41 7.95 -20.41
CA MET A 439 -4.97 8.62 -21.60
C MET A 439 -6.46 9.00 -21.53
N LEU A 440 -7.28 8.31 -20.72
CA LEU A 440 -8.74 8.56 -20.63
C LEU A 440 -9.13 9.39 -19.39
N ASP A 441 -8.49 9.13 -18.26
CA ASP A 441 -8.82 9.70 -16.94
C ASP A 441 -7.67 10.47 -16.29
N GLY A 442 -6.52 10.56 -16.97
CA GLY A 442 -5.38 11.33 -16.53
C GLY A 442 -5.68 12.82 -16.50
N ASN A 443 -4.92 13.54 -15.67
CA ASN A 443 -4.96 14.98 -15.72
C ASN A 443 -3.94 15.48 -16.75
N PRO A 444 -4.37 16.05 -17.90
CA PRO A 444 -3.47 16.50 -18.95
C PRO A 444 -2.81 17.85 -18.65
N SER A 445 -3.09 18.44 -17.49
CA SER A 445 -2.63 19.77 -17.12
C SER A 445 -1.30 19.70 -16.39
N TYR A 446 -0.51 20.76 -16.52
CA TYR A 446 0.76 20.90 -15.81
C TYR A 446 0.53 21.58 -14.46
N ILE A 447 1.41 21.35 -13.49
CA ILE A 447 1.53 22.26 -12.35
C ILE A 447 2.34 23.46 -12.82
N GLN A 448 1.83 24.67 -12.60
CA GLN A 448 2.51 25.90 -12.95
C GLN A 448 2.68 26.81 -11.74
N GLU A 449 3.86 27.42 -11.62
CA GLU A 449 4.12 28.53 -10.72
C GLU A 449 3.22 29.72 -11.06
N LYS A 450 2.49 30.25 -10.09
CA LYS A 450 1.61 31.42 -10.24
C LYS A 450 2.06 32.56 -9.34
N ALA A 451 1.46 33.74 -9.50
CA ALA A 451 1.65 34.88 -8.62
C ALA A 451 0.32 35.23 -7.96
N ASN A 452 -0.22 34.29 -7.17
CA ASN A 452 -1.53 34.45 -6.55
C ASN A 452 -1.42 35.37 -5.33
N THR A 453 -2.43 36.21 -5.11
CA THR A 453 -2.56 37.03 -3.89
C THR A 453 -3.93 36.80 -3.29
N TRP A 454 -3.96 36.36 -2.04
CA TRP A 454 -5.16 36.08 -1.27
C TRP A 454 -5.23 37.00 -0.05
N TYR A 455 -6.45 37.41 0.30
CA TYR A 455 -6.75 38.37 1.34
C TYR A 455 -7.57 37.69 2.42
N LEU A 456 -6.98 37.42 3.58
CA LEU A 456 -7.68 36.85 4.72
C LEU A 456 -8.09 37.99 5.66
N PRO A 457 -9.38 38.27 5.84
CA PRO A 457 -9.81 39.33 6.75
C PRO A 457 -9.39 38.96 8.17
N LYS A 458 -8.80 39.92 8.90
CA LYS A 458 -8.39 39.68 10.28
C LYS A 458 -9.58 39.50 11.23
N GLU A 459 -10.69 40.13 10.87
CA GLU A 459 -11.97 40.10 11.58
C GLU A 459 -13.07 39.61 10.62
N PRO A 460 -13.18 38.27 10.44
CA PRO A 460 -14.24 37.67 9.61
C PRO A 460 -15.62 38.14 10.06
N GLN A 461 -16.47 38.49 9.09
CA GLN A 461 -17.86 38.84 9.35
C GLN A 461 -18.74 37.61 9.12
N LEU A 462 -19.65 37.30 10.05
CA LEU A 462 -20.59 36.21 9.87
C LEU A 462 -21.67 36.59 8.87
N ALA A 463 -22.05 35.67 8.00
CA ALA A 463 -23.14 35.91 7.07
C ALA A 463 -24.47 35.97 7.84
N ALA A 464 -25.33 36.92 7.49
CA ALA A 464 -26.67 37.03 8.09
C ALA A 464 -27.57 35.81 7.79
N ASP A 465 -27.37 35.20 6.63
CA ASP A 465 -28.08 34.00 6.17
C ASP A 465 -27.10 33.09 5.40
N PRO A 466 -26.30 32.27 6.11
CA PRO A 466 -25.34 31.38 5.47
C PRO A 466 -26.07 30.28 4.69
N ILE A 467 -25.58 29.96 3.49
CA ILE A 467 -26.19 28.96 2.62
C ILE A 467 -25.22 27.80 2.41
N ALA A 468 -25.62 26.61 2.85
CA ALA A 468 -24.90 25.37 2.59
C ALA A 468 -25.22 24.86 1.18
N MET A 469 -24.28 24.15 0.56
CA MET A 469 -24.46 23.50 -0.73
C MET A 469 -25.65 22.53 -0.67
N ASP A 470 -26.47 22.54 -1.72
CA ASP A 470 -27.34 21.40 -2.01
C ASP A 470 -26.54 20.23 -2.60
N ALA A 471 -27.22 19.14 -2.94
CA ALA A 471 -26.59 17.91 -3.46
C ALA A 471 -25.73 18.09 -4.72
N LYS A 472 -25.82 19.24 -5.41
CA LYS A 472 -25.05 19.57 -6.61
C LYS A 472 -24.43 20.97 -6.57
N ASN A 473 -24.49 21.65 -5.42
CA ASN A 473 -24.17 23.08 -5.29
C ASN A 473 -24.92 23.97 -6.32
N SER A 474 -26.15 23.60 -6.70
CA SER A 474 -26.95 24.33 -7.69
C SER A 474 -27.43 25.69 -7.17
N ASN A 475 -27.53 25.83 -5.85
CA ASN A 475 -27.79 27.06 -5.12
C ASN A 475 -26.60 28.04 -5.06
N GLY A 476 -25.42 27.66 -5.60
CA GLY A 476 -24.24 28.50 -5.65
C GLY A 476 -23.72 28.92 -4.27
N ALA A 477 -23.79 28.01 -3.29
CA ALA A 477 -23.23 28.21 -1.95
C ALA A 477 -21.71 28.41 -2.00
N LEU A 478 -21.02 27.67 -2.87
CA LEU A 478 -19.60 27.85 -3.17
C LEU A 478 -19.37 28.10 -4.67
N PRO A 479 -18.36 28.91 -5.06
CA PRO A 479 -17.97 29.04 -6.47
C PRO A 479 -17.37 27.73 -6.99
N MET A 480 -17.42 27.47 -8.30
CA MET A 480 -16.75 26.32 -8.95
C MET A 480 -15.22 26.50 -9.09
N GLY A 481 -14.63 27.29 -8.21
CA GLY A 481 -13.22 27.67 -8.26
C GLY A 481 -12.60 27.64 -6.86
N PRO A 482 -11.58 28.47 -6.60
CA PRO A 482 -10.97 28.52 -5.28
C PRO A 482 -11.96 29.02 -4.24
N ILE A 483 -12.06 28.29 -3.14
CA ILE A 483 -12.95 28.58 -2.01
C ILE A 483 -12.19 29.01 -0.74
N GLY A 484 -10.89 28.75 -0.70
CA GLY A 484 -10.00 29.03 0.42
C GLY A 484 -8.55 28.78 0.02
N VAL A 485 -7.64 28.94 0.98
CA VAL A 485 -6.21 28.71 0.78
C VAL A 485 -5.58 28.02 1.97
N ALA A 486 -4.76 27.00 1.69
CA ALA A 486 -3.99 26.26 2.68
C ALA A 486 -2.78 27.07 3.16
N THR A 487 -2.23 26.75 4.32
CA THR A 487 -1.09 27.50 4.87
C THR A 487 0.22 27.32 4.08
N ASN A 488 0.29 26.36 3.16
CA ASN A 488 1.36 26.22 2.16
C ASN A 488 1.11 26.98 0.84
N GLY A 489 0.03 27.76 0.78
CA GLY A 489 -0.32 28.59 -0.36
C GLY A 489 -1.02 27.87 -1.51
N VAL A 490 -1.24 26.55 -1.42
CA VAL A 490 -2.09 25.83 -2.37
C VAL A 490 -3.55 26.12 -2.06
N ILE A 491 -4.37 26.34 -3.08
CA ILE A 491 -5.78 26.72 -2.93
C ILE A 491 -6.68 25.50 -2.69
N PHE A 492 -7.72 25.69 -1.88
CA PHE A 492 -8.82 24.75 -1.75
C PHE A 492 -9.86 25.04 -2.82
N PHE A 493 -10.37 24.01 -3.47
CA PHE A 493 -11.46 24.08 -4.45
C PHE A 493 -12.74 23.48 -3.89
N ASN A 494 -13.83 23.85 -4.55
CA ASN A 494 -15.16 23.26 -4.35
C ASN A 494 -15.09 21.72 -4.40
N PRO A 495 -15.80 20.98 -3.51
CA PRO A 495 -15.82 19.52 -3.58
C PRO A 495 -16.48 18.96 -4.86
N PHE A 496 -17.20 19.75 -5.64
CA PHE A 496 -17.79 19.33 -6.92
C PHE A 496 -16.85 19.56 -8.11
N ASP A 497 -16.81 18.59 -9.03
CA ASP A 497 -16.15 18.74 -10.33
C ASP A 497 -17.06 19.48 -11.33
N HIS A 498 -16.44 20.32 -12.17
CA HIS A 498 -17.08 21.11 -13.21
C HIS A 498 -17.67 20.28 -14.36
N ILE A 499 -17.26 19.02 -14.55
CA ILE A 499 -17.67 18.21 -15.70
C ILE A 499 -18.96 17.42 -15.42
N PHE A 500 -19.31 17.15 -14.16
CA PHE A 500 -20.46 16.31 -13.83
C PHE A 500 -21.27 16.73 -12.60
N GLU A 501 -20.89 17.81 -11.90
CA GLU A 501 -21.50 18.20 -10.61
C GLU A 501 -21.50 17.04 -9.59
N THR A 502 -20.52 16.14 -9.71
CA THR A 502 -20.29 15.02 -8.79
C THR A 502 -19.06 15.30 -7.94
N ASP A 503 -18.93 14.56 -6.83
CA ASP A 503 -17.76 14.63 -5.95
C ASP A 503 -16.44 14.50 -6.74
N ALA A 504 -15.55 15.47 -6.59
CA ALA A 504 -14.30 15.63 -7.33
C ALA A 504 -13.22 14.64 -6.87
N VAL A 505 -13.52 13.34 -7.02
CA VAL A 505 -12.67 12.25 -6.51
C VAL A 505 -11.76 11.65 -7.57
N TRP A 506 -12.04 11.86 -8.85
CA TRP A 506 -11.59 10.96 -9.92
C TRP A 506 -10.25 11.32 -10.60
N ARG A 507 -9.57 12.41 -10.21
CA ARG A 507 -8.26 12.80 -10.81
C ARG A 507 -7.24 13.35 -9.82
N LEU A 508 -7.43 13.05 -8.55
CA LEU A 508 -6.56 13.51 -7.47
C LEU A 508 -5.26 12.68 -7.42
N ASP A 509 -4.16 13.30 -7.01
CA ASP A 509 -3.00 12.56 -6.56
C ASP A 509 -3.20 12.01 -5.13
N ARG A 510 -2.19 11.28 -4.64
CA ARG A 510 -2.18 10.73 -3.27
C ARG A 510 -2.26 11.80 -2.17
N CYS A 511 -2.15 13.07 -2.52
CA CYS A 511 -2.25 14.21 -1.61
C CYS A 511 -3.58 14.94 -1.78
N CYS A 512 -4.56 14.29 -2.42
CA CYS A 512 -5.89 14.82 -2.68
C CYS A 512 -5.93 16.12 -3.51
N GLY A 513 -4.89 16.37 -4.32
CA GLY A 513 -4.81 17.55 -5.19
C GLY A 513 -4.49 17.23 -6.65
N HIS A 514 -4.76 18.19 -7.53
CA HIS A 514 -4.40 18.12 -8.95
C HIS A 514 -4.36 19.52 -9.60
N PRO A 515 -3.71 19.68 -10.77
CA PRO A 515 -3.75 20.93 -11.51
C PRO A 515 -5.07 21.13 -12.27
N SER A 516 -5.57 22.36 -12.32
CA SER A 516 -6.68 22.75 -13.20
C SER A 516 -6.20 22.87 -14.66
N PRO A 517 -7.10 22.98 -15.65
CA PRO A 517 -6.72 23.31 -17.04
C PRO A 517 -5.87 24.60 -17.16
N GLN A 518 -6.04 25.54 -16.22
CA GLN A 518 -5.22 26.75 -16.13
C GLN A 518 -3.89 26.53 -15.39
N SER A 519 -3.53 25.27 -15.14
CA SER A 519 -2.30 24.82 -14.49
C SER A 519 -2.16 25.25 -13.01
N ALA A 520 -3.27 25.51 -12.32
CA ALA A 520 -3.26 25.79 -10.88
C ALA A 520 -3.47 24.49 -10.11
N TYR A 521 -2.44 24.00 -9.41
CA TYR A 521 -2.57 22.91 -8.44
C TYR A 521 -3.44 23.33 -7.26
N HIS A 522 -4.41 22.49 -6.88
CA HIS A 522 -5.39 22.76 -5.82
C HIS A 522 -5.83 21.45 -5.14
N TYR A 523 -6.39 21.57 -3.94
CA TYR A 523 -6.96 20.45 -3.18
C TYR A 523 -8.48 20.45 -3.24
N HIS A 524 -9.07 19.27 -3.43
CA HIS A 524 -10.52 19.05 -3.28
C HIS A 524 -10.88 18.38 -1.95
N LYS A 525 -9.90 17.72 -1.32
CA LYS A 525 -10.08 17.04 -0.04
C LYS A 525 -8.91 17.34 0.89
N TYR A 526 -8.97 16.78 2.08
CA TYR A 526 -7.89 16.87 3.05
C TYR A 526 -6.56 16.36 2.46
N PRO A 527 -5.50 17.18 2.40
CA PRO A 527 -4.22 16.77 1.83
C PRO A 527 -3.45 15.84 2.78
N VAL A 528 -3.74 14.53 2.67
CA VAL A 528 -3.21 13.43 3.50
C VAL A 528 -1.71 13.14 3.36
N CYS A 529 -1.01 13.76 2.41
CA CYS A 529 0.42 13.51 2.22
C CYS A 529 1.29 14.06 3.36
N VAL A 530 1.63 13.17 4.30
CA VAL A 530 2.77 12.98 5.24
C VAL A 530 3.91 14.03 5.31
N LYS A 531 4.13 14.89 4.30
CA LYS A 531 5.03 16.05 4.36
C LYS A 531 4.34 17.41 4.46
N THR A 532 3.02 17.44 4.50
CA THR A 532 2.32 18.62 4.96
C THR A 532 2.45 18.71 6.48
N PRO A 533 2.58 19.90 7.08
CA PRO A 533 2.57 20.07 8.54
C PRO A 533 1.21 19.77 9.19
N TRP A 534 0.34 19.06 8.47
CA TRP A 534 -0.96 18.59 8.87
C TRP A 534 -0.99 17.06 8.94
N SER A 535 0.16 16.37 8.97
CA SER A 535 0.18 15.00 9.49
C SER A 535 -0.16 15.06 10.97
N ASP A 536 -1.45 15.03 11.26
CA ASP A 536 -2.03 15.08 12.59
C ASP A 536 -2.05 13.67 13.15
N GLU A 537 -1.42 13.49 14.31
CA GLU A 537 -1.40 12.21 15.01
C GLU A 537 -2.71 11.96 15.76
N GLY A 538 -3.60 12.95 15.79
CA GLY A 538 -4.93 12.87 16.40
C GLY A 538 -4.88 12.90 17.91
N GLU A 539 -3.80 13.40 18.52
CA GLU A 539 -3.63 13.46 19.99
C GLU A 539 -4.42 14.62 20.63
N MET A 540 -4.90 15.57 19.83
CA MET A 540 -5.62 16.76 20.29
C MET A 540 -6.43 17.39 19.14
N HIS A 541 -7.15 18.48 19.42
CA HIS A 541 -7.80 19.27 18.38
C HIS A 541 -6.77 19.69 17.32
N SER A 542 -7.11 19.43 16.06
CA SER A 542 -6.23 19.69 14.92
C SER A 542 -5.77 21.13 14.86
N SER A 543 -4.59 21.34 14.27
CA SER A 543 -4.07 22.68 14.01
C SER A 543 -4.71 23.29 12.76
N VAL A 544 -4.59 24.61 12.59
CA VAL A 544 -5.11 25.30 11.39
C VAL A 544 -4.35 24.84 10.15
N ILE A 545 -5.09 24.35 9.14
CA ILE A 545 -4.52 23.91 7.86
C ILE A 545 -4.64 24.96 6.76
N GLY A 546 -5.54 25.91 6.94
CA GLY A 546 -5.78 27.00 6.01
C GLY A 546 -6.96 27.86 6.44
N PHE A 547 -7.42 28.70 5.53
CA PHE A 547 -8.51 29.63 5.75
C PHE A 547 -9.45 29.63 4.56
N ALA A 548 -10.75 29.59 4.83
CA ALA A 548 -11.78 29.83 3.82
C ALA A 548 -11.77 31.32 3.43
N PHE A 549 -12.29 31.66 2.25
CA PHE A 549 -12.28 33.05 1.79
C PHE A 549 -13.27 33.97 2.50
N ASP A 550 -14.13 33.45 3.36
CA ASP A 550 -14.87 34.24 4.36
C ASP A 550 -14.02 34.59 5.59
N GLY A 551 -12.78 34.09 5.65
CA GLY A 551 -11.79 34.39 6.69
C GLY A 551 -11.80 33.45 7.88
N LEU A 552 -12.74 32.50 7.94
CA LEU A 552 -12.78 31.52 9.03
C LEU A 552 -11.68 30.47 8.84
N PRO A 553 -11.06 29.99 9.95
CA PRO A 553 -10.04 28.97 9.89
C PRO A 553 -10.63 27.62 9.46
N VAL A 554 -9.84 26.87 8.69
CA VAL A 554 -10.08 25.47 8.36
C VAL A 554 -9.06 24.64 9.13
N TYR A 555 -9.56 23.76 9.98
CA TYR A 555 -8.77 22.84 10.80
C TYR A 555 -8.66 21.45 10.16
N GLY A 556 -7.68 20.69 10.65
CA GLY A 556 -7.56 19.27 10.38
C GLY A 556 -8.74 18.46 10.93
N PRO A 557 -8.69 17.13 10.80
CA PRO A 557 -9.87 16.30 10.95
C PRO A 557 -10.25 15.96 12.40
N TYR A 558 -9.38 16.23 13.38
CA TYR A 558 -9.57 15.88 14.78
C TYR A 558 -10.15 17.05 15.60
N GLU A 559 -11.18 16.76 16.38
CA GLU A 559 -11.77 17.64 17.41
C GLU A 559 -11.04 17.46 18.75
N ALA A 560 -10.62 16.24 19.07
CA ALA A 560 -9.94 15.89 20.30
C ALA A 560 -9.11 14.60 20.11
N ASP A 561 -8.44 14.15 21.18
CA ASP A 561 -7.65 12.92 21.22
C ASP A 561 -8.45 11.70 20.70
N GLY A 562 -8.02 11.17 19.55
CA GLY A 562 -8.64 10.06 18.83
C GLY A 562 -10.07 10.32 18.33
N LEU A 563 -10.55 11.57 18.35
CA LEU A 563 -11.92 11.93 17.96
C LEU A 563 -11.90 12.81 16.72
N LEU A 564 -12.32 12.25 15.59
CA LEU A 564 -12.58 13.01 14.37
C LEU A 564 -13.82 13.88 14.53
N ALA A 565 -13.75 15.14 14.09
CA ALA A 565 -14.88 16.07 14.16
C ALA A 565 -16.13 15.54 13.43
N LYS A 566 -15.93 14.77 12.34
CA LYS A 566 -17.04 14.14 11.60
C LYS A 566 -17.81 13.07 12.38
N ASP A 567 -17.20 12.53 13.44
CA ASP A 567 -17.71 11.43 14.26
C ASP A 567 -18.12 11.90 15.67
N ASP A 568 -17.97 13.18 16.00
CA ASP A 568 -18.44 13.75 17.26
C ASP A 568 -19.98 13.71 17.31
N LYS A 569 -20.50 12.99 18.30
CA LYS A 569 -21.94 12.83 18.54
C LYS A 569 -22.49 13.86 19.51
N GLN A 570 -21.63 14.49 20.31
CA GLN A 570 -22.02 15.50 21.30
C GLN A 570 -22.14 16.87 20.65
N ASN A 571 -21.23 17.17 19.73
CA ASN A 571 -21.26 18.36 18.88
C ASN A 571 -21.08 17.93 17.42
N PRO A 572 -22.15 17.52 16.73
CA PRO A 572 -22.03 17.07 15.35
C PRO A 572 -21.80 18.25 14.39
N LEU A 573 -20.93 18.05 13.39
CA LEU A 573 -20.73 19.02 12.32
C LEU A 573 -22.07 19.35 11.63
N ASN A 574 -22.28 20.65 11.41
CA ASN A 574 -23.43 21.12 10.63
C ASN A 574 -23.20 20.91 9.11
N ALA A 575 -24.18 21.33 8.30
CA ALA A 575 -24.11 21.19 6.83
C ALA A 575 -22.94 21.93 6.15
N PHE A 576 -22.24 22.81 6.89
CA PHE A 576 -21.09 23.58 6.40
C PHE A 576 -19.75 22.91 6.73
N ASN A 577 -19.74 21.75 7.40
CA ASN A 577 -18.56 21.18 8.07
C ASN A 577 -18.00 22.10 9.16
N LEU A 578 -18.88 22.72 9.95
CA LEU A 578 -18.50 23.73 10.94
C LEU A 578 -18.89 23.32 12.36
N HIS A 579 -18.00 23.62 13.30
CA HIS A 579 -18.24 23.67 14.74
C HIS A 579 -18.12 25.11 15.25
N GLU A 580 -18.68 25.35 16.43
CA GLU A 580 -18.49 26.59 17.15
C GLU A 580 -18.25 26.29 18.63
N ASP A 581 -17.19 26.86 19.17
CA ASP A 581 -16.87 26.80 20.59
C ASP A 581 -16.41 28.17 21.11
N LYS A 582 -16.38 28.32 22.43
CA LYS A 582 -16.04 29.60 23.10
C LYS A 582 -14.60 30.05 22.87
N ASP A 583 -13.67 29.12 22.65
CA ASP A 583 -12.24 29.37 22.59
C ASP A 583 -11.86 29.71 21.13
N ARG A 584 -12.42 29.01 20.15
CA ARG A 584 -12.10 29.13 18.70
C ARG A 584 -13.12 29.94 17.90
N GLY A 585 -14.34 30.10 18.40
CA GLY A 585 -15.45 30.66 17.63
C GLY A 585 -15.90 29.70 16.52
N PRO A 586 -16.63 30.16 15.50
CA PRO A 586 -17.02 29.33 14.36
C PRO A 586 -15.79 28.95 13.53
N HIS A 587 -15.65 27.67 13.22
CA HIS A 587 -14.52 27.14 12.48
C HIS A 587 -14.86 25.86 11.72
N TYR A 588 -14.15 25.64 10.62
CA TYR A 588 -14.37 24.48 9.77
C TYR A 588 -13.46 23.33 10.15
N HIS A 589 -13.95 22.10 9.94
CA HIS A 589 -13.14 20.89 9.93
C HIS A 589 -13.16 20.24 8.56
N VAL A 590 -11.99 19.85 8.08
CA VAL A 590 -11.92 18.87 7.01
C VAL A 590 -12.45 17.52 7.47
N THR A 591 -13.10 16.80 6.57
CA THR A 591 -13.76 15.53 6.87
C THR A 591 -13.28 14.44 5.90
N PRO A 592 -12.14 13.79 6.18
CA PRO A 592 -11.64 12.67 5.37
C PRO A 592 -12.73 11.59 5.24
N GLY A 593 -12.93 11.09 4.01
CA GLY A 593 -13.92 10.05 3.72
C GLY A 593 -15.39 10.51 3.81
N LYS A 594 -15.68 11.79 4.08
CA LYS A 594 -17.06 12.29 4.20
C LYS A 594 -17.22 13.61 3.45
N PHE A 595 -18.16 13.64 2.50
CA PHE A 595 -18.57 14.88 1.84
C PHE A 595 -19.08 15.90 2.88
N PRO A 596 -18.79 17.21 2.77
CA PRO A 596 -18.15 17.96 1.67
C PRO A 596 -16.61 18.04 1.71
N HIS A 597 -15.92 17.18 2.48
CA HIS A 597 -14.46 17.05 2.59
C HIS A 597 -13.70 18.24 3.21
N ILE A 598 -14.00 19.48 2.82
CA ILE A 598 -13.36 20.70 3.32
C ILE A 598 -14.40 21.61 3.97
N ILE A 599 -15.23 22.30 3.17
CA ILE A 599 -16.34 23.13 3.66
C ILE A 599 -17.60 22.90 2.83
N GLY A 600 -18.76 23.01 3.48
CA GLY A 600 -20.06 22.84 2.85
C GLY A 600 -20.69 24.13 2.32
N GLY A 601 -20.05 25.27 2.51
CA GLY A 601 -20.57 26.60 2.22
C GLY A 601 -19.82 27.64 3.05
N TYR A 602 -19.98 28.92 2.72
CA TYR A 602 -19.46 29.99 3.56
C TYR A 602 -20.42 30.29 4.72
N TRP A 603 -19.86 30.30 5.93
CA TRP A 603 -20.53 30.67 7.17
C TRP A 603 -20.35 32.16 7.44
N GLY A 604 -19.21 32.71 7.00
CA GLY A 604 -18.98 34.14 6.94
C GLY A 604 -19.27 34.76 5.57
N GLU A 605 -19.01 36.06 5.47
CA GLU A 605 -19.05 36.81 4.22
C GLU A 605 -17.72 36.67 3.46
N PRO A 606 -17.70 36.08 2.25
CA PRO A 606 -16.49 35.97 1.45
C PRO A 606 -15.88 37.34 1.14
N ASP A 607 -14.57 37.47 1.33
CA ASP A 607 -13.88 38.73 1.03
C ASP A 607 -13.94 39.02 -0.49
N PRO A 608 -14.45 40.20 -0.90
CA PRO A 608 -14.63 40.54 -2.31
C PRO A 608 -13.31 40.63 -3.09
N LYS A 609 -12.16 40.69 -2.42
CA LYS A 609 -10.85 40.70 -3.07
C LYS A 609 -10.38 39.31 -3.51
N ASN A 610 -10.94 38.22 -2.97
CA ASN A 610 -10.57 36.85 -3.34
C ASN A 610 -11.37 36.30 -4.54
N GLY A 611 -12.30 37.08 -5.08
CA GLY A 611 -13.14 36.69 -6.19
C GLY A 611 -14.49 37.39 -6.12
N ARG A 612 -15.33 37.19 -7.15
CA ARG A 612 -16.72 37.67 -7.12
C ARG A 612 -17.51 36.80 -6.14
N GLY A 613 -17.51 37.16 -4.85
CA GLY A 613 -18.56 36.77 -3.91
C GLY A 613 -19.93 37.04 -4.54
N ARG A 614 -20.94 36.24 -4.15
CA ARG A 614 -22.32 36.27 -4.66
C ARG A 614 -22.70 37.63 -5.27
N ARG A 615 -22.91 37.67 -6.59
CA ARG A 615 -23.87 38.64 -7.10
C ARG A 615 -25.20 38.25 -6.48
N ALA A 616 -25.69 39.07 -5.55
CA ALA A 616 -27.07 39.03 -5.10
C ALA A 616 -27.96 38.85 -6.34
N ARG A 617 -28.72 37.75 -6.37
CA ARG A 617 -29.88 37.65 -7.25
C ARG A 617 -31.07 38.24 -6.52
#